data_AF-A0A3D4HNX2-F1
#
_entry.id   AF-A0A3D4HNX2-F1
#
_cell.length_a   1.000
_cell.length_b   1.000
_cell.length_c   1.000
_cell.angle_alpha   90.00
_cell.angle_beta   90.00
_cell.angle_gamma   90.00
#
_symmetry.space_group_name_H-M   'P 1'
#
loop_
_entity.id
_entity.type
_entity.pdbx_description
1 polymer ?
#
loop_
_entity_poly.entity_id
_entity_poly.type
_entity_poly.pdbx_seq_one_letter_code
_entity_poly.pdbx_strand_id
1 'polypeptide(L)' 'GKNKAQILREVINGPIKPQVPASVLQLHSNVTVVADEEALSLL' A
#
# COMPACT_ATOMS: atom_id res chain seq x y z
N GLY A 1 -11.20 -4.49 -2.38
CA GLY A 1 -12.43 -3.79 -2.03
C GLY A 1 -12.08 -2.56 -1.23
N LYS A 2 -13.03 -1.63 -1.15
CA LYS A 2 -12.87 -0.27 -0.58
C LYS A 2 -12.22 -0.20 0.80
N ASN A 3 -12.44 -1.20 1.65
CA ASN A 3 -11.85 -1.26 3.00
C ASN A 3 -10.30 -1.28 3.01
N LYS A 4 -9.65 -1.65 1.90
CA LYS A 4 -8.19 -1.67 1.75
C LYS A 4 -7.61 -0.34 1.25
N ALA A 5 -8.44 0.60 0.81
CA ALA A 5 -7.97 1.80 0.12
C ALA A 5 -7.08 2.70 0.99
N GLN A 6 -7.46 2.90 2.25
CA GLN A 6 -6.68 3.73 3.16
C GLN A 6 -5.30 3.11 3.45
N ILE A 7 -5.26 1.81 3.74
CA ILE A 7 -3.98 1.15 4.07
C ILE A 7 -3.07 1.02 2.83
N LEU A 8 -3.61 0.84 1.63
CA LEU A 8 -2.80 0.81 0.40
C LEU A 8 -2.13 2.16 0.13
N ARG A 9 -2.84 3.28 0.35
CA ARG A 9 -2.24 4.62 0.29
C ARG A 9 -1.09 4.77 1.30
N GLU A 10 -1.28 4.31 2.54
CA GLU A 10 -0.22 4.36 3.56
C GLU A 10 0.98 3.47 3.21
N VAL A 11 0.74 2.29 2.66
CA VAL A 11 1.80 1.33 2.27
C VAL A 11 2.64 1.83 1.10
N ILE A 12 2.04 2.52 0.13
CA ILE A 12 2.73 2.93 -1.11
C ILE A 12 3.28 4.35 -1.02
N ASN A 13 2.53 5.29 -0.45
CA ASN A 13 2.90 6.72 -0.42
C ASN A 13 3.28 7.22 0.99
N GLY A 14 3.07 6.42 2.03
CA GLY A 14 3.35 6.79 3.42
C GLY A 14 4.78 6.49 3.87
N PRO A 15 5.19 6.96 5.07
CA PRO A 15 6.50 6.68 5.63
C PRO A 15 6.66 5.21 6.02
N ILE A 16 7.87 4.69 5.87
CA ILE A 16 8.21 3.31 6.24
C ILE A 16 8.30 3.20 7.76
N LYS A 17 7.34 2.49 8.39
CA LYS A 17 7.25 2.37 9.85
C LYS A 17 6.67 1.01 10.30
N PRO A 18 7.06 0.49 11.48
CA PRO A 18 6.58 -0.82 11.97
C PRO A 18 5.07 -0.95 12.12
N GLN A 19 4.35 0.15 12.34
CA GLN A 19 2.89 0.17 12.46
C GLN A 19 2.18 -0.07 11.11
N VAL A 20 2.90 0.07 9.99
CA VAL A 20 2.43 -0.28 8.64
C VAL A 20 3.43 -1.28 8.04
N PRO A 21 3.36 -2.57 8.42
CA PRO A 21 4.42 -3.53 8.10
C PRO A 21 4.75 -3.64 6.60
N ALA A 22 3.73 -3.55 5.73
CA ALA A 22 3.92 -3.63 4.28
C ALA A 22 4.64 -2.41 3.67
N SER A 23 4.80 -1.30 4.40
CA SER A 23 5.58 -0.15 3.94
C SER A 23 7.06 -0.48 3.66
N VAL A 24 7.59 -1.56 4.25
CA VAL A 24 8.94 -2.05 3.96
C VAL A 24 9.12 -2.50 2.51
N LEU A 25 8.03 -2.89 1.83
CA LEU A 25 8.08 -3.31 0.42
C LEU A 25 8.50 -2.18 -0.52
N GLN A 26 8.40 -0.91 -0.10
CA GLN A 26 8.95 0.23 -0.83
C GLN A 26 10.48 0.14 -1.03
N LEU A 27 11.20 -0.60 -0.17
CA LEU A 27 12.65 -0.80 -0.28
C LEU A 27 13.03 -1.97 -1.21
N HIS A 28 12.06 -2.77 -1.64
CA HIS A 28 12.34 -3.92 -2.48
C HIS A 28 12.20 -3.54 -3.96
N SER A 29 13.29 -3.65 -4.73
CA SER A 29 13.36 -3.23 -6.14
C SER A 29 12.47 -4.03 -7.09
N ASN A 30 11.93 -5.17 -6.64
CA ASN A 30 11.10 -6.05 -7.45
C ASN A 30 9.76 -6.37 -6.74
N VAL A 31 8.80 -5.45 -6.85
CA VAL A 31 7.45 -5.61 -6.27
C VAL A 31 6.42 -5.21 -7.31
N THR A 32 5.34 -5.99 -7.42
CA THR A 32 4.15 -5.63 -8.19
C THR A 32 2.94 -5.73 -7.28
N VAL A 33 2.17 -4.64 -7.19
CA VAL A 33 0.93 -4.58 -6.40
C VAL A 33 -0.25 -4.67 -7.35
N VAL A 34 -1.09 -5.68 -7.16
CA VAL A 34 -2.35 -5.85 -7.91
C VAL A 34 -3.51 -5.73 -6.94
N ALA A 35 -4.44 -4.83 -7.24
CA ALA A 35 -5.62 -4.56 -6.42
C ALA A 35 -6.80 -4.15 -7.31
N ASP A 36 -8.02 -4.36 -6.81
CA ASP A 36 -9.25 -3.91 -7.49
C ASP A 36 -9.41 -2.38 -7.43
N GLU A 37 -10.28 -1.83 -8.29
CA GLU A 37 -10.52 -0.39 -8.41
C GLU A 37 -10.93 0.26 -7.09
N GLU A 38 -11.79 -0.40 -6.31
CA GLU A 38 -12.21 0.14 -5.02
C GLU A 38 -11.06 0.23 -4.01
N ALA A 39 -10.14 -0.74 -4.00
CA ALA A 39 -8.94 -0.73 -3.18
C ALA A 39 -7.92 0.31 -3.66
N LEU A 40 -7.95 0.70 -4.94
CA LEU A 40 -7.11 1.77 -5.48
C LEU A 40 -7.74 3.16 -5.36
N SER A 41 -8.97 3.28 -4.85
CA SER A 41 -9.75 4.53 -4.87
C SER A 41 -9.16 5.72 -4.09
N LEU A 42 -8.13 5.52 -3.26
CA LEU A 42 -7.48 6.56 -2.45
C LEU A 42 -5.98 6.75 -2.75
N LEU A 43 -5.45 6.05 -3.74
CA LEU A 43 -4.04 6.05 -4.13
C LEU A 43 -3.64 7.30 -4.92
#